data_AF-A0A961GYF4-F1
#
_entry.id   AF-A0A961GYF4-F1
#
_cell.length_a   1.000
_cell.length_b   1.000
_cell.length_c   1.000
_cell.angle_alpha   90.00
_cell.angle_beta   90.00
_cell.angle_gamma   90.00
#
_symmetry.space_group_name_H-M   'P 1'
#
loop_
_entity.id
_entity.type
_entity.pdbx_description
1 polymer ?
#
loop_
_entity_poly.entity_id
_entity_poly.type
_entity_poly.pdbx_seq_one_letter_code
_entity_poly.pdbx_strand_id
1 'polypeptide(L)'
;MRHLLIASFLLLPVCLNAQVIEVSPPRQPHTIDATVGYEMTSKEETFHAKKPDMGGDNGFGAKKAGTLLGFKGKLVSWFGIVREIPEGGKGTFLIENKYYDGLNDAHMQLASLYGAGDFRVEAVDSKKQIKHHCLVRVIGDVTGEKEGAPVVKAQYIRVWNLGDFAFMDYGVDASNERWVRLRQKVNLVYSPSPDAAYYEKLLGK
;
A
#
# COMPACT_ATOMS: atom_id res chain seq x y z
N MET A 1 -56.53 -18.20 23.67
CA MET A 1 -55.15 -18.17 24.18
C MET A 1 -54.22 -17.83 23.02
N ARG A 2 -53.64 -16.62 23.01
CA ARG A 2 -52.71 -16.15 21.98
C ARG A 2 -51.29 -16.32 22.51
N HIS A 3 -50.51 -17.21 21.89
CA HIS A 3 -49.09 -17.36 22.21
C HIS A 3 -48.29 -16.25 21.53
N LEU A 4 -47.68 -15.39 22.35
CA LEU A 4 -46.77 -14.33 21.95
C LEU A 4 -45.38 -14.95 21.78
N LEU A 5 -44.94 -15.13 20.54
CA LEU A 5 -43.56 -15.54 20.21
C LEU A 5 -42.65 -14.31 20.33
N ILE A 6 -41.89 -14.23 21.44
CA ILE A 6 -40.85 -13.24 21.62
C ILE A 6 -39.60 -13.76 20.89
N ALA A 7 -39.34 -13.23 19.70
CA ALA A 7 -38.10 -13.48 18.98
C ALA A 7 -36.97 -12.70 19.67
N SER A 8 -36.21 -13.37 20.54
CA SER A 8 -34.96 -12.85 21.08
C SER A 8 -33.93 -12.71 19.96
N PHE A 9 -33.78 -11.50 19.44
CA PHE A 9 -32.63 -11.12 18.61
C PHE A 9 -31.37 -11.12 19.49
N LEU A 10 -30.57 -12.18 19.38
CA LEU A 10 -29.20 -12.21 19.88
C LEU A 10 -28.37 -11.19 19.08
N LEU A 11 -28.15 -10.01 19.65
CA LEU A 11 -27.19 -9.04 19.15
C LEU A 11 -25.78 -9.62 19.33
N LEU A 12 -25.26 -10.27 18.29
CA LEU A 12 -23.84 -10.64 18.26
C LEU A 12 -23.02 -9.34 18.25
N PRO A 13 -22.05 -9.17 19.16
CA PRO A 13 -21.17 -8.03 19.12
C PRO A 13 -20.39 -8.07 17.79
N VAL A 14 -20.63 -7.07 16.94
CA VAL A 14 -19.78 -6.82 15.78
C VAL A 14 -18.45 -6.34 16.34
N CYS A 15 -17.49 -7.25 16.49
CA CYS A 15 -16.11 -6.87 16.74
C CYS A 15 -15.63 -6.08 15.52
N LEU A 16 -15.70 -4.74 15.60
CA LEU A 16 -14.94 -3.89 14.70
C LEU A 16 -13.46 -4.24 14.96
N ASN A 17 -12.86 -5.01 14.05
CA ASN A 17 -11.41 -5.17 14.05
C ASN A 17 -10.79 -3.78 13.96
N ALA A 18 -10.08 -3.38 15.02
CA ALA A 18 -9.43 -2.09 15.07
C ALA A 18 -8.38 -2.02 13.95
N GLN A 19 -8.42 -0.95 13.15
CA GLN A 19 -7.38 -0.66 12.17
C GLN A 19 -6.03 -0.50 12.90
N VAL A 20 -4.98 -1.09 12.35
CA VAL A 20 -3.60 -0.92 12.82
C VAL A 20 -2.80 -0.09 11.81
N ILE A 21 -2.07 0.91 12.30
CA ILE A 21 -1.06 1.63 11.54
C ILE A 21 0.29 1.40 12.22
N GLU A 22 1.26 0.93 11.46
CA GLU A 22 2.60 0.61 11.90
C GLU A 22 3.62 1.36 11.03
N VAL A 23 4.52 2.11 11.66
CA VAL A 23 5.66 2.71 10.96
C VAL A 23 6.79 1.70 11.00
N SER A 24 7.34 1.38 9.83
CA SER A 24 8.52 0.54 9.71
C SER A 24 9.71 1.14 10.46
N PRO A 25 10.62 0.29 10.98
CA PRO A 25 11.89 0.78 11.50
C PRO A 25 12.62 1.59 10.43
N PRO A 26 13.37 2.64 10.84
CA PRO A 26 14.23 3.36 9.91
C PRO A 26 15.22 2.43 9.22
N ARG A 27 15.62 2.80 8.00
CA ARG A 27 16.69 2.12 7.27
C ARG A 27 17.94 1.93 8.15
N GLN A 28 18.51 0.72 8.10
CA GLN A 28 19.78 0.43 8.75
C GLN A 28 20.94 1.08 7.97
N PRO A 29 22.08 1.41 8.63
CA PRO A 29 23.25 1.89 7.93
C PRO A 29 23.66 0.93 6.81
N HIS A 30 23.92 1.50 5.63
CA HIS A 30 24.37 0.75 4.47
C HIS A 30 25.80 0.23 4.70
N THR A 31 25.92 -0.96 5.26
CA THR A 31 27.21 -1.59 5.59
C THR A 31 27.52 -2.77 4.66
N ILE A 32 26.50 -3.37 4.03
CA ILE A 32 26.61 -4.50 3.11
C ILE A 32 25.54 -4.37 2.03
N ASP A 33 25.95 -4.47 0.77
CA ASP A 33 25.04 -4.67 -0.38
C ASP A 33 24.57 -6.13 -0.36
N ALA A 34 23.37 -6.38 0.17
CA ALA A 34 22.75 -7.70 0.18
C ALA A 34 21.25 -7.60 -0.12
N THR A 35 20.73 -8.58 -0.85
CA THR A 35 19.30 -8.72 -1.10
C THR A 35 18.68 -9.67 -0.08
N VAL A 36 17.54 -9.28 0.48
CA VAL A 36 16.75 -10.09 1.41
C VAL A 36 15.30 -10.16 0.95
N GLY A 37 14.55 -11.12 1.47
CA GLY A 37 13.11 -11.19 1.25
C GLY A 37 12.35 -10.17 2.10
N TYR A 38 11.07 -10.00 1.80
CA TYR A 38 10.16 -9.25 2.66
C TYR A 38 10.06 -9.84 4.08
N GLU A 39 10.32 -9.04 5.11
CA GLU A 39 10.13 -9.44 6.50
C GLU A 39 8.85 -8.80 7.08
N MET A 40 7.83 -9.63 7.31
CA MET A 40 6.59 -9.24 7.98
C MET A 40 6.84 -8.99 9.47
N THR A 41 6.16 -8.00 10.05
CA THR A 41 6.12 -7.85 11.52
C THR A 41 5.14 -8.88 12.11
N SER A 42 5.28 -9.21 13.39
CA SER A 42 4.32 -10.09 14.07
C SER A 42 2.88 -9.57 14.03
N LYS A 43 2.68 -8.25 13.91
CA LYS A 43 1.34 -7.66 13.72
C LYS A 43 0.83 -7.92 12.31
N GLU A 44 1.67 -7.69 11.31
CA GLU A 44 1.34 -7.92 9.91
C GLU A 44 0.98 -9.37 9.61
N GLU A 45 1.70 -10.32 10.21
CA GLU A 45 1.44 -11.76 10.10
C GLU A 45 -0.02 -12.12 10.43
N THR A 46 -0.64 -11.44 11.40
CA THR A 46 -2.05 -11.70 11.78
C THR A 46 -3.04 -11.36 10.66
N PHE A 47 -2.72 -10.35 9.85
CA PHE A 47 -3.52 -9.97 8.69
C PHE A 47 -3.15 -10.80 7.47
N HIS A 48 -1.87 -11.12 7.28
CA HIS A 48 -1.41 -11.93 6.17
C HIS A 48 -1.88 -13.39 6.26
N ALA A 49 -2.06 -13.94 7.47
CA ALA A 49 -2.61 -15.28 7.68
C ALA A 49 -4.02 -15.47 7.08
N LYS A 50 -4.75 -14.37 6.83
CA LYS A 50 -6.05 -14.36 6.13
C LYS A 50 -5.92 -14.53 4.62
N LYS A 51 -4.69 -14.66 4.09
CA LYS A 51 -4.34 -14.87 2.68
C LYS A 51 -4.92 -13.77 1.77
N PRO A 52 -4.54 -12.49 1.99
CA PRO A 52 -4.97 -11.40 1.12
C PRO A 52 -4.55 -11.65 -0.32
N ASP A 53 -5.40 -11.27 -1.26
CA ASP A 53 -5.11 -11.30 -2.69
C ASP A 53 -4.10 -10.18 -3.02
N MET A 54 -2.93 -10.55 -3.52
CA MET A 54 -1.86 -9.63 -3.87
C MET A 54 -2.01 -9.08 -5.30
N GLY A 55 -3.01 -9.56 -6.05
CA GLY A 55 -3.16 -9.30 -7.47
C GLY A 55 -2.51 -10.37 -8.35
N GLY A 56 -2.53 -10.14 -9.66
CA GLY A 56 -1.89 -11.02 -10.65
C GLY A 56 -0.38 -10.82 -10.73
N ASP A 57 0.26 -11.60 -11.61
CA ASP A 57 1.70 -11.51 -11.89
C ASP A 57 2.08 -10.15 -12.48
N ASN A 58 2.65 -9.29 -11.63
CA ASN A 58 3.02 -7.91 -11.92
C ASN A 58 4.51 -7.62 -11.64
N GLY A 59 5.29 -8.67 -11.40
CA GLY A 59 6.71 -8.59 -11.06
C GLY A 59 7.63 -8.51 -12.28
N PHE A 60 8.91 -8.82 -12.04
CA PHE A 60 9.92 -8.86 -13.09
C PHE A 60 9.52 -9.84 -14.21
N GLY A 61 9.56 -9.39 -15.47
CA GLY A 61 9.17 -10.21 -16.63
C GLY A 61 7.68 -10.20 -16.97
N ALA A 62 6.85 -9.47 -16.22
CA ALA A 62 5.44 -9.29 -16.56
C ALA A 62 5.29 -8.65 -17.95
N LYS A 63 4.43 -9.24 -18.79
CA LYS A 63 4.19 -8.78 -20.18
C LYS A 63 3.00 -7.85 -20.32
N LYS A 64 2.20 -7.71 -19.26
CA LYS A 64 0.98 -6.90 -19.23
C LYS A 64 0.92 -6.18 -17.90
N ALA A 65 0.30 -5.01 -17.89
CA ALA A 65 0.01 -4.31 -16.65
C ALA A 65 -1.00 -5.10 -15.83
N GLY A 66 -0.85 -5.04 -14.50
CA GLY A 66 -1.87 -5.50 -13.58
C GLY A 66 -3.13 -4.63 -13.66
N THR A 67 -4.22 -5.10 -13.06
CA THR A 67 -5.42 -4.29 -12.82
C THR A 67 -5.78 -4.36 -11.34
N LEU A 68 -6.26 -3.25 -10.79
CA LEU A 68 -6.78 -3.17 -9.42
C LEU A 68 -8.31 -3.33 -9.37
N LEU A 69 -8.96 -3.45 -10.53
CA LEU A 69 -10.42 -3.57 -10.65
C LEU A 69 -10.90 -5.01 -10.52
N GLY A 70 -12.16 -5.19 -10.12
CA GLY A 70 -12.76 -6.52 -9.97
C GLY A 70 -12.39 -7.25 -8.68
N PHE A 71 -11.83 -6.54 -7.69
CA PHE A 71 -11.49 -7.08 -6.37
C PHE A 71 -12.58 -6.84 -5.33
N LYS A 72 -13.73 -6.26 -5.68
CA LYS A 72 -14.83 -6.00 -4.74
C LYS A 72 -15.18 -7.24 -3.90
N GLY A 73 -15.21 -7.08 -2.58
CA GLY A 73 -15.48 -8.15 -1.61
C GLY A 73 -14.26 -9.01 -1.26
N LYS A 74 -13.10 -8.77 -1.88
CA LYS A 74 -11.86 -9.47 -1.54
C LYS A 74 -11.04 -8.71 -0.50
N LEU A 75 -10.35 -9.46 0.34
CA LEU A 75 -9.25 -8.98 1.14
C LEU A 75 -8.01 -8.86 0.24
N VAL A 76 -7.37 -7.69 0.22
CA VAL A 76 -6.20 -7.41 -0.63
C VAL A 76 -4.99 -6.99 0.19
N SER A 77 -3.79 -7.09 -0.40
CA SER A 77 -2.53 -6.62 0.16
C SER A 77 -1.73 -5.89 -0.91
N TRP A 78 -1.80 -4.57 -0.96
CA TRP A 78 -1.18 -3.76 -2.02
C TRP A 78 -0.18 -2.75 -1.48
N PHE A 79 0.87 -2.52 -2.27
CA PHE A 79 1.83 -1.44 -2.05
C PHE A 79 1.43 -0.18 -2.82
N GLY A 80 1.82 0.98 -2.32
CA GLY A 80 1.66 2.22 -3.07
C GLY A 80 2.22 3.46 -2.40
N ILE A 81 2.32 4.53 -3.16
CA ILE A 81 2.78 5.86 -2.73
C ILE A 81 1.57 6.72 -2.39
N VAL A 82 1.59 7.33 -1.21
CA VAL A 82 0.51 8.23 -0.79
C VAL A 82 0.57 9.54 -1.57
N ARG A 83 -0.51 9.84 -2.31
CA ARG A 83 -0.66 11.01 -3.19
C ARG A 83 -1.60 12.06 -2.64
N GLU A 84 -2.65 11.66 -1.93
CA GLU A 84 -3.56 12.62 -1.28
C GLU A 84 -3.91 12.13 0.12
N ILE A 85 -3.95 13.07 1.07
CA ILE A 85 -4.23 12.80 2.48
C ILE A 85 -5.52 13.55 2.85
N PRO A 86 -6.49 12.90 3.51
CA PRO A 86 -7.69 13.58 3.96
C PRO A 86 -7.36 14.60 5.06
N GLU A 87 -8.09 15.71 5.08
CA GLU A 87 -7.97 16.71 6.13
C GLU A 87 -8.18 16.07 7.51
N GLY A 88 -7.33 16.44 8.48
CA GLY A 88 -7.38 15.89 9.84
C GLY A 88 -6.91 14.44 9.99
N GLY A 89 -6.44 13.78 8.92
CA GLY A 89 -5.91 12.41 8.99
C GLY A 89 -6.99 11.32 9.11
N LYS A 90 -8.26 11.66 8.86
CA LYS A 90 -9.37 10.72 8.88
C LYS A 90 -10.16 10.85 7.59
N GLY A 91 -10.32 9.75 6.86
CA GLY A 91 -11.12 9.74 5.63
C GLY A 91 -10.48 8.86 4.57
N THR A 92 -10.49 9.37 3.33
CA THR A 92 -10.03 8.62 2.16
C THR A 92 -8.68 9.14 1.69
N PHE A 93 -7.66 8.30 1.77
CA PHE A 93 -6.35 8.53 1.18
C PHE A 93 -6.38 8.12 -0.30
N LEU A 94 -5.69 8.85 -1.16
CA LEU A 94 -5.41 8.42 -2.53
C LEU A 94 -3.99 7.86 -2.59
N ILE A 95 -3.87 6.66 -3.12
CA ILE A 95 -2.61 5.93 -3.20
C ILE A 95 -2.37 5.51 -4.64
N GLU A 96 -1.22 5.88 -5.18
CA GLU A 96 -0.72 5.35 -6.44
C GLU A 96 -0.14 3.97 -6.17
N ASN A 97 -0.75 2.92 -6.73
CA ASN A 97 -0.26 1.56 -6.58
C ASN A 97 1.16 1.43 -7.15
N LYS A 98 1.97 0.61 -6.48
CA LYS A 98 3.29 0.17 -6.93
C LYS A 98 3.36 -1.34 -6.94
N TYR A 99 4.08 -1.89 -7.91
CA TYR A 99 4.37 -3.32 -7.92
C TYR A 99 5.41 -3.68 -6.86
N TYR A 100 5.31 -4.93 -6.39
CA TYR A 100 6.25 -5.50 -5.45
C TYR A 100 6.51 -6.97 -5.81
N ASP A 101 7.78 -7.33 -5.95
CA ASP A 101 8.22 -8.66 -6.38
C ASP A 101 8.76 -9.53 -5.22
N GLY A 102 8.73 -9.04 -3.99
CA GLY A 102 9.18 -9.78 -2.81
C GLY A 102 10.64 -9.59 -2.44
N LEU A 103 11.42 -8.86 -3.25
CA LEU A 103 12.84 -8.60 -3.01
C LEU A 103 13.04 -7.22 -2.39
N ASN A 104 13.99 -7.14 -1.47
CA ASN A 104 14.40 -5.92 -0.78
C ASN A 104 15.93 -5.87 -0.66
N ASP A 105 16.48 -4.70 -0.38
CA ASP A 105 17.82 -4.64 0.17
C ASP A 105 17.78 -4.93 1.67
N ALA A 106 18.85 -5.50 2.21
CA ALA A 106 18.98 -5.81 3.64
C ALA A 106 18.76 -4.58 4.53
N HIS A 107 19.05 -3.39 4.02
CA HIS A 107 18.91 -2.13 4.75
C HIS A 107 17.66 -1.33 4.38
N MET A 108 16.96 -1.61 3.28
CA MET A 108 15.80 -0.81 2.86
C MET A 108 14.73 -1.58 2.07
N GLN A 109 13.50 -1.06 2.10
CA GLN A 109 12.40 -1.61 1.30
C GLN A 109 12.55 -1.23 -0.17
N LEU A 110 12.28 -2.16 -1.08
CA LEU A 110 12.19 -1.87 -2.52
C LEU A 110 10.74 -1.94 -3.00
N ALA A 111 10.43 -1.14 -4.01
CA ALA A 111 9.19 -1.21 -4.77
C ALA A 111 9.47 -0.86 -6.24
N SER A 112 8.62 -1.26 -7.15
CA SER A 112 8.69 -0.71 -8.51
C SER A 112 8.31 0.77 -8.50
N LEU A 113 8.93 1.58 -9.36
CA LEU A 113 8.45 2.91 -9.72
C LEU A 113 7.14 2.83 -10.52
N TYR A 114 6.90 1.70 -11.20
CA TYR A 114 5.72 1.44 -12.00
C TYR A 114 4.60 0.81 -11.15
N GLY A 115 3.37 0.87 -11.65
CA GLY A 115 2.23 0.26 -10.96
C GLY A 115 0.98 0.12 -11.81
N ALA A 116 -0.14 -0.22 -11.17
CA ALA A 116 -1.42 -0.51 -11.83
C ALA A 116 -2.50 0.56 -11.61
N GLY A 117 -2.11 1.83 -11.53
CA GLY A 117 -3.04 2.96 -11.35
C GLY A 117 -3.17 3.38 -9.90
N ASP A 118 -4.36 3.85 -9.53
CA ASP A 118 -4.65 4.38 -8.19
C ASP A 118 -5.65 3.50 -7.43
N PHE A 119 -5.60 3.55 -6.11
CA PHE A 119 -6.64 3.04 -5.23
C PHE A 119 -6.89 4.00 -4.07
N ARG A 120 -8.08 3.88 -3.49
CA ARG A 120 -8.53 4.71 -2.36
C ARG A 120 -8.50 3.88 -1.09
N VAL A 121 -8.07 4.49 0.01
CA VAL A 121 -8.01 3.81 1.31
C VAL A 121 -8.79 4.57 2.35
N GLU A 122 -9.80 3.93 2.92
CA GLU A 122 -10.55 4.42 4.07
C GLU A 122 -9.80 4.05 5.34
N ALA A 123 -9.32 5.08 6.05
CA ALA A 123 -8.46 4.91 7.22
C ALA A 123 -8.59 6.06 8.23
N VAL A 124 -8.22 5.79 9.48
CA VAL A 124 -8.09 6.77 10.55
C VAL A 124 -6.64 6.79 11.06
N ASP A 125 -5.91 7.84 10.72
CA ASP A 125 -4.54 8.08 11.14
C ASP A 125 -4.46 9.17 12.22
N SER A 126 -4.97 8.85 13.42
CA SER A 126 -5.01 9.80 14.54
C SER A 126 -3.62 10.29 14.98
N LYS A 127 -2.56 9.54 14.67
CA LYS A 127 -1.17 9.87 15.01
C LYS A 127 -0.45 10.61 13.87
N LYS A 128 -1.12 10.85 12.73
CA LYS A 128 -0.56 11.50 11.54
C LYS A 128 0.73 10.83 11.08
N GLN A 129 0.81 9.51 11.12
CA GLN A 129 1.98 8.73 10.71
C GLN A 129 2.10 8.60 9.19
N ILE A 130 0.98 8.66 8.46
CA ILE A 130 0.95 8.59 7.01
C ILE A 130 1.24 9.98 6.45
N LYS A 131 2.34 10.11 5.70
CA LYS A 131 2.80 11.37 5.10
C LYS A 131 2.69 11.34 3.59
N HIS A 132 2.71 12.51 2.97
CA HIS A 132 2.73 12.60 1.52
C HIS A 132 4.01 11.93 1.01
N HIS A 133 3.91 11.19 -0.10
CA HIS A 133 5.01 10.43 -0.70
C HIS A 133 5.60 9.28 0.14
N CYS A 134 5.08 8.95 1.32
CA CYS A 134 5.49 7.72 1.99
C CYS A 134 5.05 6.49 1.17
N LEU A 135 5.84 5.43 1.24
CA LEU A 135 5.44 4.12 0.75
C LEU A 135 4.59 3.45 1.82
N VAL A 136 3.49 2.84 1.41
CA VAL A 136 2.65 2.06 2.30
C VAL A 136 2.34 0.70 1.73
N ARG A 137 2.15 -0.28 2.62
CA ARG A 137 1.49 -1.55 2.34
C ARG A 137 0.16 -1.55 3.06
N VAL A 138 -0.91 -1.76 2.32
CA VAL A 138 -2.28 -1.72 2.83
C VAL A 138 -2.87 -3.12 2.73
N ILE A 139 -3.32 -3.64 3.87
CA ILE A 139 -4.11 -4.87 3.94
C ILE A 139 -5.54 -4.50 4.37
N GLY A 140 -6.53 -4.83 3.55
CA GLY A 140 -7.92 -4.44 3.80
C GLY A 140 -8.91 -5.01 2.81
N ASP A 141 -10.20 -4.83 3.10
CA ASP A 141 -11.28 -5.32 2.24
C ASP A 141 -11.61 -4.29 1.16
N VAL A 142 -11.72 -4.72 -0.08
CA VAL A 142 -12.23 -3.85 -1.15
C VAL A 142 -13.74 -3.76 -1.02
N THR A 143 -14.25 -2.60 -0.60
CA THR A 143 -15.68 -2.38 -0.35
C THR A 143 -16.44 -1.96 -1.60
N GLY A 144 -15.74 -1.41 -2.59
CA GLY A 144 -16.34 -0.98 -3.85
C GLY A 144 -15.32 -0.32 -4.77
N GLU A 145 -15.83 0.44 -5.73
CA GLU A 145 -15.05 1.21 -6.68
C GLU A 145 -15.65 2.62 -6.77
N LYS A 146 -14.81 3.64 -6.85
CA LYS A 146 -15.21 5.04 -6.98
C LYS A 146 -14.30 5.71 -8.01
N GLU A 147 -14.90 6.34 -9.01
CA GLU A 147 -14.18 7.06 -10.07
C GLU A 147 -13.15 6.17 -10.80
N GLY A 148 -13.47 4.88 -10.98
CA GLY A 148 -12.58 3.92 -11.65
C GLY A 148 -11.39 3.45 -10.79
N ALA A 149 -11.40 3.72 -9.48
CA ALA A 149 -10.40 3.21 -8.54
C ALA A 149 -11.07 2.38 -7.42
N PRO A 150 -10.50 1.24 -7.00
CA PRO A 150 -11.05 0.47 -5.89
C PRO A 150 -10.94 1.24 -4.57
N VAL A 151 -11.90 1.00 -3.69
CA VAL A 151 -11.95 1.56 -2.33
C VAL A 151 -11.66 0.44 -1.35
N VAL A 152 -10.58 0.57 -0.59
CA VAL A 152 -10.10 -0.39 0.40
C VAL A 152 -10.39 0.14 1.79
N LYS A 153 -11.15 -0.61 2.58
CA LYS A 153 -11.28 -0.37 4.02
C LYS A 153 -10.11 -1.01 4.74
N ALA A 154 -9.15 -0.20 5.19
CA ALA A 154 -7.92 -0.70 5.76
C ALA A 154 -8.13 -1.41 7.10
N GLN A 155 -7.52 -2.59 7.24
CA GLN A 155 -7.37 -3.29 8.51
C GLN A 155 -5.95 -3.10 9.07
N TYR A 156 -4.95 -3.05 8.19
CA TYR A 156 -3.56 -2.85 8.54
C TYR A 156 -2.86 -1.97 7.50
N ILE A 157 -2.04 -1.03 7.95
CA ILE A 157 -1.20 -0.18 7.10
C ILE A 157 0.22 -0.19 7.68
N ARG A 158 1.18 -0.62 6.87
CA ARG A 158 2.61 -0.43 7.16
C ARG A 158 3.13 0.78 6.39
N VAL A 159 3.91 1.62 7.04
CA VAL A 159 4.39 2.91 6.49
C VAL A 159 5.92 2.93 6.49
N TRP A 160 6.52 3.22 5.33
CA TRP A 160 7.94 3.53 5.19
C TRP A 160 8.09 5.01 4.83
N ASN A 161 8.88 5.75 5.61
CA ASN A 161 9.10 7.17 5.32
C ASN A 161 10.09 7.34 4.18
N LEU A 162 10.18 8.57 3.67
CA LEU A 162 11.25 8.91 2.73
C LEU A 162 12.62 8.62 3.38
N GLY A 163 13.49 7.95 2.64
CA GLY A 163 14.77 7.43 3.11
C GLY A 163 14.75 5.95 3.48
N ASP A 164 13.57 5.38 3.78
CA ASP A 164 13.41 3.99 4.22
C ASP A 164 13.11 3.01 3.06
N PHE A 165 12.93 3.54 1.85
CA PHE A 165 12.65 2.74 0.65
C PHE A 165 13.26 3.35 -0.61
N ALA A 166 13.56 2.53 -1.62
CA ALA A 166 13.95 2.99 -2.95
C ALA A 166 13.11 2.33 -4.04
N PHE A 167 13.25 2.83 -5.26
CA PHE A 167 12.56 2.31 -6.43
C PHE A 167 13.49 1.49 -7.34
N MET A 168 12.88 0.52 -8.00
CA MET A 168 13.39 -0.17 -9.18
C MET A 168 12.44 0.08 -10.37
N ASP A 169 12.84 -0.18 -11.61
CA ASP A 169 12.05 0.11 -12.81
C ASP A 169 11.57 -1.16 -13.54
N TYR A 170 10.77 -1.99 -12.85
CA TYR A 170 10.25 -3.24 -13.40
C TYR A 170 8.72 -3.28 -13.54
N GLY A 171 8.25 -4.21 -14.38
CA GLY A 171 6.83 -4.40 -14.69
C GLY A 171 6.36 -3.50 -15.83
N VAL A 172 5.07 -3.57 -16.16
CA VAL A 172 4.45 -2.71 -17.19
C VAL A 172 3.73 -1.57 -16.50
N ASP A 173 4.17 -0.34 -16.76
CA ASP A 173 3.62 0.84 -16.11
C ASP A 173 2.21 1.18 -16.63
N ALA A 174 1.24 1.12 -15.72
CA ALA A 174 -0.12 1.60 -15.90
C ALA A 174 -0.51 2.57 -14.77
N SER A 175 0.47 3.24 -14.15
CA SER A 175 0.22 4.34 -13.23
C SER A 175 -0.62 5.45 -13.88
N ASN A 176 -1.36 6.19 -13.06
CA ASN A 176 -2.13 7.33 -13.52
C ASN A 176 -1.22 8.36 -14.22
N GLU A 177 -1.61 8.79 -15.43
CA GLU A 177 -0.84 9.76 -16.23
C GLU A 177 -0.54 11.06 -15.49
N ARG A 178 -1.43 11.48 -14.57
CA ARG A 178 -1.20 12.66 -13.71
C ARG A 178 0.12 12.54 -12.96
N TRP A 179 0.42 11.36 -12.43
CA TRP A 179 1.66 11.11 -11.66
C TRP A 179 2.84 10.87 -12.58
N VAL A 180 2.65 10.15 -13.69
CA VAL A 180 3.70 9.91 -14.68
C VAL A 180 4.27 11.23 -15.22
N ARG A 181 3.42 12.24 -15.47
CA ARG A 181 3.84 13.57 -15.94
C ARG A 181 4.70 14.36 -14.95
N LEU A 182 4.64 14.03 -13.66
CA LEU A 182 5.47 14.67 -12.63
C LEU A 182 6.87 14.06 -12.54
N ARG A 183 7.07 12.83 -13.06
CA ARG A 183 8.34 12.12 -12.96
C ARG A 183 9.36 12.69 -13.95
N GLN A 184 10.57 12.94 -13.49
CA GLN A 184 11.69 13.24 -14.36
C GLN A 184 12.19 11.96 -15.02
N LYS A 185 12.57 12.04 -16.30
CA LYS A 185 13.28 10.96 -16.96
C LYS A 185 14.68 10.88 -16.36
N VAL A 186 15.03 9.72 -15.83
CA VAL A 186 16.36 9.42 -15.28
C VAL A 186 16.93 8.19 -15.96
N ASN A 187 18.25 8.12 -16.06
CA ASN A 187 18.94 6.95 -16.63
C ASN A 187 18.98 5.77 -15.66
N LEU A 188 18.94 6.04 -14.35
CA LEU A 188 18.95 5.05 -13.29
C LEU A 188 17.93 5.45 -12.23
N VAL A 189 16.98 4.56 -11.96
CA VAL A 189 15.91 4.76 -10.95
C VAL A 189 16.37 4.36 -9.55
N TYR A 190 17.28 3.40 -9.43
CA TYR A 190 17.74 2.91 -8.13
C TYR A 190 18.73 3.87 -7.47
N SER A 191 18.61 4.01 -6.14
CA SER A 191 19.60 4.67 -5.29
C SER A 191 19.78 3.88 -4.00
N PRO A 192 21.02 3.45 -3.66
CA PRO A 192 21.29 2.75 -2.41
C PRO A 192 21.27 3.68 -1.19
N SER A 193 21.08 4.99 -1.38
CA SER A 193 20.93 6.01 -0.34
C SER A 193 20.05 7.16 -0.85
N PRO A 194 18.73 6.93 -0.96
CA PRO A 194 17.82 7.94 -1.49
C PRO A 194 17.72 9.14 -0.55
N ASP A 195 17.71 10.34 -1.13
CA ASP A 195 17.53 11.61 -0.42
C ASP A 195 16.25 12.32 -0.88
N ALA A 196 15.98 13.52 -0.38
CA ALA A 196 14.79 14.28 -0.79
C ALA A 196 14.77 14.58 -2.29
N ALA A 197 15.92 14.90 -2.88
CA ALA A 197 16.03 15.22 -4.31
C ALA A 197 15.74 14.00 -5.19
N TYR A 198 16.12 12.80 -4.74
CA TYR A 198 15.77 11.53 -5.36
C TYR A 198 14.24 11.37 -5.49
N TYR A 199 13.50 11.55 -4.39
CA TYR A 199 12.04 11.42 -4.42
C TYR A 199 11.37 12.53 -5.23
N GLU A 200 11.84 13.77 -5.13
CA GLU A 200 11.31 14.88 -5.94
C GLU A 200 11.44 14.59 -7.44
N LYS A 201 12.58 14.04 -7.88
CA LYS A 201 12.78 13.64 -9.28
C LYS A 201 11.80 12.55 -9.71
N LEU A 202 11.58 11.53 -8.88
CA LEU A 202 10.82 10.34 -9.28
C LEU A 202 9.32 10.45 -9.04
N LEU A 203 8.89 11.29 -8.09
CA LEU A 203 7.49 11.41 -7.67
C LEU A 203 6.89 12.79 -7.95
N GLY A 204 7.71 13.82 -8.18
CA GLY A 204 7.29 15.21 -8.22
C GLY A 204 7.24 15.87 -6.85
N LYS A 205 6.77 17.12 -6.81
CA LYS A 205 6.46 17.87 -5.59
C LYS A 205 5.04 17.61 -5.14
#